data_AF-A0A3N5H8T0-F1
#
_entry.id   AF-A0A3N5H8T0-F1
#
_cell.length_a   1.000
_cell.length_b   1.000
_cell.length_c   1.000
_cell.angle_alpha   90.00
_cell.angle_beta   90.00
_cell.angle_gamma   90.00
#
_symmetry.space_group_name_H-M   'P 1'
#
loop_
_entity.id
_entity.type
_entity.pdbx_description
1 polymer ?
#
loop_
_entity_poly.entity_id
_entity_poly.type
_entity_poly.pdbx_seq_one_letter_code
_entity_poly.pdbx_strand_id
1 'polypeptide(L)'
;MLLYDFKKGRRGPVSNWSGPVWVLSSYYLAEGLSRYGFGAQARELAVRTARLLAGDLQRTGALHECWNDAGVGLWPPSGTFVSWNVLAPFMLDRFA
;
A
#
# COMPACT_ATOMS: atom_id res chain seq x y z
N MET A 1 16.05 11.10 2.83
CA MET A 1 17.01 10.18 3.47
C MET A 1 17.01 8.88 2.67
N LEU A 2 18.16 8.44 2.16
CA LEU A 2 18.27 7.26 1.27
C LEU A 2 18.38 5.98 2.12
N LEU A 3 17.53 4.98 1.87
CA LEU A 3 17.66 3.65 2.48
C LEU A 3 18.70 2.82 1.71
N TYR A 4 19.45 1.96 2.41
CA TYR A 4 20.45 1.10 1.78
C TYR A 4 19.75 -0.08 1.12
N ASP A 5 19.87 -0.19 -0.21
CA ASP A 5 19.34 -1.30 -1.00
C ASP A 5 20.39 -2.42 -1.02
N PHE A 6 20.15 -3.49 -0.25
CA PHE A 6 21.05 -4.65 -0.20
C PHE A 6 21.15 -5.40 -1.54
N LYS A 7 20.15 -5.30 -2.43
CA LYS A 7 20.21 -5.91 -3.77
C LYS A 7 21.10 -5.09 -4.71
N LYS A 8 21.10 -3.77 -4.58
CA LYS A 8 21.88 -2.86 -5.45
C LYS A 8 23.22 -2.43 -4.86
N GLY A 9 23.51 -2.78 -3.60
CA GLY A 9 24.75 -2.41 -2.92
C GLY A 9 24.94 -0.90 -2.75
N ARG A 10 23.87 -0.09 -2.84
CA ARG A 10 23.95 1.38 -2.79
C ARG A 10 22.78 2.00 -2.02
N ARG A 11 23.00 3.18 -1.45
CA ARG A 11 21.92 4.01 -0.89
C ARG A 11 21.14 4.64 -2.04
N GLY A 12 19.82 4.44 -2.05
CA GLY A 12 18.93 4.95 -3.08
C GLY A 12 17.65 5.53 -2.48
N PRO A 13 16.89 6.31 -3.26
CA PRO A 13 15.58 6.77 -2.81
C PRO A 13 14.70 5.56 -2.50
N VAL A 14 13.84 5.69 -1.48
CA VAL A 14 12.90 4.64 -1.05
C VAL A 14 11.83 4.36 -2.12
N SER A 15 11.82 5.09 -3.25
CA SER A 15 10.95 4.73 -4.38
C SER A 15 11.45 3.43 -5.00
N ASN A 16 10.87 2.35 -4.50
CA ASN A 16 11.43 1.00 -4.51
C ASN A 16 10.39 0.00 -5.04
N TRP A 17 9.67 0.37 -6.12
CA TRP A 17 8.65 -0.42 -6.87
C TRP A 17 8.98 -1.91 -7.13
N SER A 18 10.18 -2.37 -6.75
CA SER A 18 10.64 -3.75 -6.66
C SER A 18 10.49 -4.36 -5.25
N GLY A 19 9.30 -4.33 -4.63
CA GLY A 19 9.07 -5.10 -3.40
C GLY A 19 7.88 -4.64 -2.56
N PRO A 20 7.88 -3.41 -2.04
CA PRO A 20 6.83 -2.94 -1.13
C PRO A 20 5.45 -2.88 -1.77
N VAL A 21 4.46 -2.92 -0.89
CA VAL A 21 3.04 -2.80 -1.22
C VAL A 21 2.69 -1.32 -1.32
N TRP A 22 1.98 -0.96 -2.39
CA TRP A 22 1.50 0.40 -2.65
C TRP A 22 0.02 0.37 -2.97
N VAL A 23 -0.78 1.22 -2.31
CA VAL A 23 -2.23 1.30 -2.53
C VAL A 23 -2.57 1.54 -4.01
N LEU A 24 -1.79 2.39 -4.70
CA LEU A 24 -2.00 2.67 -6.12
C LEU A 24 -1.99 1.40 -6.99
N SER A 25 -0.98 0.54 -6.80
CA SER A 25 -0.87 -0.71 -7.55
C SER A 25 -1.97 -1.71 -7.17
N SER A 26 -2.33 -1.78 -5.89
CA SER A 26 -3.42 -2.63 -5.39
C SER A 26 -4.78 -2.20 -5.98
N TYR A 27 -5.02 -0.90 -6.14
CA TYR A 27 -6.23 -0.38 -6.75
C TYR A 27 -6.38 -0.83 -8.21
N TYR A 28 -5.33 -0.67 -9.02
CA TYR A 28 -5.36 -1.13 -10.42
C TYR A 28 -5.52 -2.65 -10.53
N LEU A 29 -4.93 -3.41 -9.62
CA LEU A 29 -5.11 -4.86 -9.57
C LEU A 29 -6.56 -5.23 -9.21
N ALA A 30 -7.18 -4.56 -8.23
CA ALA A 30 -8.57 -4.82 -7.86
C ALA A 30 -9.54 -4.51 -9.03
N GLU A 31 -9.32 -3.40 -9.73
CA GLU A 31 -10.05 -3.06 -10.96
C GLU A 31 -9.91 -4.16 -12.03
N GLY A 32 -8.69 -4.63 -12.27
CA GLY A 32 -8.44 -5.75 -13.19
C GLY A 32 -9.17 -7.01 -12.76
N LEU A 33 -8.98 -7.45 -11.51
CA LEU A 33 -9.64 -8.64 -10.96
C LEU A 33 -11.16 -8.57 -11.14
N SER A 34 -11.79 -7.44 -10.79
CA SER A 34 -13.23 -7.26 -10.95
C SER A 34 -13.68 -7.37 -12.41
N ARG A 35 -12.95 -6.77 -13.36
CA ARG A 35 -13.32 -6.79 -14.79
C ARG A 35 -13.22 -8.16 -15.44
N TYR A 36 -12.34 -9.02 -14.92
CA TYR A 36 -12.11 -10.36 -15.46
C TYR A 36 -12.84 -11.46 -14.67
N GLY A 37 -13.83 -11.11 -13.83
CA GLY A 37 -14.68 -12.06 -13.11
C GLY A 37 -14.14 -12.55 -11.77
N PHE A 38 -13.02 -12.00 -11.29
CA PHE A 38 -12.39 -12.33 -10.00
C PHE A 38 -12.88 -11.42 -8.87
N GLY A 39 -14.21 -11.28 -8.73
CA GLY A 39 -14.82 -10.36 -7.76
C GLY A 39 -14.47 -10.65 -6.31
N ALA A 40 -14.34 -11.92 -5.92
CA ALA A 40 -13.96 -12.31 -4.56
C ALA A 40 -12.54 -11.83 -4.20
N GLN A 41 -11.60 -11.93 -5.14
CA GLN A 41 -10.23 -11.48 -4.98
C GLN A 41 -10.14 -9.95 -4.95
N ALA A 42 -10.94 -9.25 -5.78
CA ALA A 42 -11.04 -7.80 -5.72
C ALA A 42 -11.55 -7.32 -4.34
N ARG A 43 -12.60 -7.97 -3.82
CA ARG A 43 -13.13 -7.74 -2.46
C ARG A 43 -12.07 -7.99 -1.39
N GLU A 44 -11.38 -9.13 -1.48
CA GLU A 44 -10.34 -9.48 -0.53
C GLU A 44 -9.20 -8.44 -0.51
N LEU A 45 -8.76 -8.00 -1.69
CA LEU A 45 -7.73 -6.98 -1.82
C LEU A 45 -8.18 -5.63 -1.25
N ALA A 46 -9.44 -5.26 -1.46
CA ALA A 46 -10.06 -4.06 -0.88
C ALA A 46 -10.01 -4.08 0.65
N VAL A 47 -10.52 -5.16 1.25
CA VAL A 47 -10.59 -5.32 2.72
C VAL A 47 -9.19 -5.39 3.33
N ARG A 48 -8.26 -6.13 2.72
CA ARG A 48 -6.87 -6.25 3.23
C ARG A 48 -6.14 -4.91 3.18
N THR A 49 -6.31 -4.15 2.10
CA THR A 49 -5.69 -2.81 1.98
C THR A 49 -6.26 -1.85 3.01
N ALA A 50 -7.58 -1.82 3.21
CA ALA A 50 -8.19 -0.98 4.24
C ALA A 50 -7.69 -1.33 5.66
N ARG A 51 -7.57 -2.62 5.97
CA ARG A 51 -7.01 -3.10 7.25
C ARG A 51 -5.55 -2.71 7.43
N LEU A 52 -4.74 -2.78 6.37
CA LEU A 52 -3.34 -2.36 6.41
C LEU A 52 -3.23 -0.89 6.82
N LEU A 53 -3.98 0.00 6.16
CA LEU A 53 -3.95 1.43 6.45
C LEU A 53 -4.50 1.73 7.86
N ALA A 54 -5.61 1.10 8.24
CA ALA A 54 -6.18 1.27 9.57
C ALA A 54 -5.22 0.81 10.67
N GLY A 55 -4.57 -0.35 10.49
CA GLY A 55 -3.60 -0.87 11.44
C GLY A 55 -2.33 -0.01 11.54
N ASP A 56 -1.87 0.53 10.40
CA ASP A 56 -0.72 1.44 10.38
C ASP A 56 -1.03 2.75 11.11
N LEU A 57 -2.21 3.32 10.86
CA LEU A 57 -2.69 4.52 11.54
C LEU A 57 -2.85 4.30 13.05
N GLN A 58 -3.41 3.15 13.47
CA GLN A 58 -3.55 2.80 14.88
C GLN A 58 -2.20 2.65 15.59
N ARG A 59 -1.21 2.05 14.93
CA ARG A 59 0.10 1.78 15.51
C ARG A 59 1.02 3.00 15.54
N THR A 60 0.95 3.84 14.52
CA THR A 60 1.94 4.92 14.31
C THR A 60 1.34 6.32 14.42
N GLY A 61 0.01 6.46 14.39
CA GLY A 61 -0.66 7.75 14.29
C GLY A 61 -0.53 8.41 12.92
N ALA A 62 0.06 7.73 11.93
CA ALA A 62 0.29 8.25 10.58
C ALA A 62 0.00 7.19 9.51
N LEU A 63 -0.05 7.65 8.25
CA LEU A 63 -0.06 6.76 7.09
C LEU A 63 1.27 6.84 6.36
N HIS A 64 1.75 5.68 5.92
CA HIS A 64 2.92 5.56 5.08
C HIS A 64 2.54 5.42 3.60
N GLU A 65 3.45 5.77 2.71
CA GLU A 65 3.36 5.71 1.27
C GLU A 65 3.39 4.26 0.75
N CYS A 66 4.19 3.40 1.40
CA CYS A 66 4.35 1.99 1.08
C CYS A 66 4.70 1.16 2.31
N TRP A 67 4.44 -0.15 2.23
CA TRP A 67 4.64 -1.10 3.32
C TRP A 67 5.47 -2.31 2.88
N ASN A 68 6.26 -2.90 3.78
CA ASN A 68 6.89 -4.19 3.51
C ASN A 68 5.89 -5.36 3.58
N ASP A 69 6.38 -6.57 3.37
CA ASP A 69 5.62 -7.83 3.46
C ASP A 69 5.00 -8.09 4.83
N ALA A 70 5.60 -7.59 5.90
CA ALA A 70 5.07 -7.62 7.27
C ALA A 70 4.03 -6.51 7.57
N GLY A 71 3.71 -5.63 6.61
CA GLY A 71 2.78 -4.53 6.80
C GLY A 71 3.33 -3.38 7.66
N VAL A 72 4.65 -3.21 7.69
CA VAL A 72 5.33 -2.08 8.35
C VAL A 72 5.51 -0.95 7.34
N GLY A 73 5.03 0.25 7.68
CA GLY A 73 5.18 1.43 6.86
C GLY A 73 6.65 1.86 6.71
N LEU A 74 7.06 2.22 5.50
CA LEU A 74 8.47 2.47 5.17
C LEU A 74 8.82 3.95 5.00
N TRP A 75 7.88 4.76 4.53
CA TRP A 75 8.08 6.18 4.25
C TRP A 75 6.74 6.91 4.30
N PRO A 76 6.62 8.19 4.71
CA PRO A 76 7.65 9.00 5.35
C PRO A 76 7.96 8.54 6.78
N PRO A 77 9.13 8.87 7.35
CA PRO A 77 9.54 8.45 8.68
C PRO A 77 8.93 9.37 9.76
N SER A 78 8.32 10.47 9.33
CA SER A 78 7.69 11.51 10.12
C SER A 78 6.64 12.21 9.25
N GLY A 79 5.52 12.61 9.84
CA GLY A 79 4.38 13.14 9.09
C GLY A 79 3.49 12.03 8.54
N THR A 80 2.60 12.37 7.61
CA THR A 80 1.61 11.43 7.06
C THR A 80 1.54 11.53 5.54
N PHE A 81 1.31 10.39 4.88
CA PHE A 81 1.12 10.30 3.45
C PHE A 81 -0.34 9.98 3.12
N VAL A 82 -1.05 10.94 2.53
CA VAL A 82 -2.48 10.80 2.20
C VAL A 82 -2.69 10.45 0.72
N SER A 83 -2.00 11.15 -0.21
CA SER A 83 -2.11 11.07 -1.69
C SER A 83 -2.90 9.87 -2.24
N TRP A 84 -2.27 8.81 -2.75
CA TRP A 84 -2.99 7.64 -3.29
C TRP A 84 -3.52 6.69 -2.24
N ASN A 85 -3.23 6.91 -0.96
CA ASN A 85 -3.84 6.12 0.12
C ASN A 85 -5.35 6.34 0.19
N VAL A 86 -5.84 7.48 -0.31
CA VAL A 86 -7.28 7.73 -0.46
C VAL A 86 -7.97 6.76 -1.41
N LEU A 87 -7.25 6.02 -2.26
CA LEU A 87 -7.86 4.99 -3.11
C LEU A 87 -8.36 3.78 -2.31
N ALA A 88 -7.84 3.54 -1.11
CA ALA A 88 -8.27 2.42 -0.28
C ALA A 88 -9.77 2.49 0.11
N PRO A 89 -10.31 3.62 0.63
CA PRO A 89 -11.74 3.70 0.90
C PRO A 89 -12.61 3.61 -0.38
N PHE A 90 -12.18 4.17 -1.52
CA PHE A 90 -12.90 3.99 -2.79
C PHE A 90 -12.92 2.52 -3.25
N MET A 91 -11.79 1.83 -3.09
CA MET A 91 -11.69 0.40 -3.37
C MET A 91 -12.61 -0.41 -2.46
N LEU A 92 -12.71 -0.02 -1.18
CA LEU A 92 -13.58 -0.68 -0.20
C LEU A 92 -15.06 -0.47 -0.54
N ASP A 93 -15.50 0.77 -0.78
CA ASP A 93 -16.87 1.10 -1.17
C ASP A 93 -17.32 0.36 -2.44
N ARG A 94 -16.41 0.18 -3.39
CA ARG A 94 -16.71 -0.44 -4.67
C ARG A 94 -16.78 -1.96 -4.63
N PHE A 95 -15.94 -2.62 -3.82
CA PHE A 95 -15.74 -4.07 -3.89
C PHE A 95 -16.15 -4.84 -2.61
N ALA A 96 -16.46 -4.18 -1.50
CA ALA A 96 -16.83 -4.82 -0.22
C ALA A 96 -18.31 -4.63 0.15
#